data_AF-A0A522EUJ2-F1
#
_entry.id   AF-A0A522EUJ2-F1
#
_cell.length_a   1.000
_cell.length_b   1.000
_cell.length_c   1.000
_cell.angle_alpha   90.00
_cell.angle_beta   90.00
_cell.angle_gamma   90.00
#
_symmetry.space_group_name_H-M   'P 1'
#
loop_
_entity.id
_entity.type
_entity.pdbx_description
1 polymer ?
#
loop_
_entity_poly.entity_id
_entity_poly.type
_entity_poly.pdbx_seq_one_letter_code
_entity_poly.pdbx_strand_id
1 'polypeptide(L)'
;GTPRSAQLLAAPASAVHVPFLEGRPFAEVLKKARAESKPIMLDVVAEWCGPCKLMDRTTFSDPAVVEWAKKSVVPTRFDAEKGEGRKLASRYAVRSFPTVLFLDGKGNEIDRLLGAHPPEDFRLYGGQIVTGKSRLAEGLAKLKKEWNPETAVAYATSLAQRNDLARVRPLALRIVGDDPDLTHGETLDTFFLLVALEDYNEKVSPETTDLISTYLPRIPASDQRAGMMAVVLARELGRRGDVAEARKAVAMGLKLTGESSLLAVDLLSAQGTAERKAGQNEAAVATFRRAAQLAESLNAAPTARASRQLDLAEALAAAGKATEARAALATGLERAGNAATALARASRIALLLKSPDEAVTYARRA
;
A
#
# COMPACT_ATOMS: atom_id res chain seq x y z
N GLY A 1 2.64 79.06 1.13
CA GLY A 1 1.99 77.79 0.78
C GLY A 1 2.70 77.19 -0.41
N THR A 2 3.34 76.04 -0.23
CA THR A 2 3.96 75.23 -1.28
C THR A 2 3.40 73.81 -1.13
N PRO A 3 2.88 73.17 -2.20
CA PRO A 3 2.28 71.86 -2.06
C PRO A 3 3.36 70.79 -1.96
N ARG A 4 3.19 69.90 -0.98
CA ARG A 4 3.99 68.71 -0.73
C ARG A 4 3.76 67.71 -1.86
N SER A 5 4.83 67.30 -2.52
CA SER A 5 4.85 66.27 -3.55
C SER A 5 4.24 64.95 -3.03
N ALA A 6 3.22 64.44 -3.72
CA ALA A 6 2.70 63.11 -3.47
C ALA A 6 3.71 62.07 -3.98
N GLN A 7 4.38 61.37 -3.07
CA GLN A 7 5.10 60.14 -3.40
C GLN A 7 4.06 59.08 -3.77
N LEU A 8 4.03 58.68 -5.04
CA LEU A 8 3.39 57.43 -5.45
C LEU A 8 4.08 56.29 -4.71
N LEU A 9 3.38 55.70 -3.74
CA LEU A 9 3.74 54.40 -3.17
C LEU A 9 3.62 53.38 -4.30
N ALA A 10 4.76 52.83 -4.73
CA ALA A 10 4.76 51.66 -5.60
C ALA A 10 3.99 50.53 -4.92
N ALA A 11 3.06 49.90 -5.65
CA ALA A 11 2.37 48.71 -5.20
C ALA A 11 3.41 47.62 -4.84
N PRO A 12 3.21 46.84 -3.77
CA PRO A 12 4.14 45.77 -3.43
C PRO A 12 4.22 44.79 -4.60
N ALA A 13 5.45 44.48 -5.02
CA ALA A 13 5.70 43.42 -6.00
C ALA A 13 5.00 42.15 -5.52
N SER A 14 4.17 41.56 -6.38
CA SER A 14 3.50 40.28 -6.10
C SER A 14 4.54 39.28 -5.57
N ALA A 15 4.30 38.73 -4.38
CA ALA A 15 5.19 37.74 -3.78
C ALA A 15 5.36 36.56 -4.74
N VAL A 16 6.58 36.36 -5.24
CA VAL A 16 6.91 35.29 -6.18
C VAL A 16 6.91 33.98 -5.41
N HIS A 17 6.11 33.01 -5.84
CA HIS A 17 6.00 31.70 -5.21
C HIS A 17 5.99 30.58 -6.26
N VAL A 18 6.39 29.37 -5.87
CA VAL A 18 6.26 28.19 -6.73
C VAL A 18 4.78 28.01 -7.10
N PRO A 19 4.45 27.89 -8.40
CA PRO A 19 3.07 27.80 -8.85
C PRO A 19 2.55 26.36 -8.69
N PHE A 20 2.25 25.97 -7.45
CA PHE A 20 1.74 24.64 -7.15
C PHE A 20 0.37 24.41 -7.78
N LEU A 21 0.21 23.25 -8.42
CA LEU A 21 -1.10 22.72 -8.79
C LEU A 21 -1.76 22.14 -7.53
N GLU A 22 -2.67 22.92 -6.95
CA GLU A 22 -3.46 22.53 -5.79
C GLU A 22 -4.90 22.17 -6.21
N GLY A 23 -5.52 21.20 -5.53
CA GLY A 23 -6.91 20.80 -5.74
C GLY A 23 -7.21 20.12 -7.08
N ARG A 24 -6.19 19.85 -7.92
CA ARG A 24 -6.34 19.09 -9.17
C ARG A 24 -6.29 17.59 -8.89
N PRO A 25 -7.13 16.76 -9.53
CA PRO A 25 -6.99 15.31 -9.43
C PRO A 25 -5.61 14.85 -9.88
N PHE A 26 -5.01 13.88 -9.18
CA PHE A 26 -3.65 13.42 -9.48
C PHE A 26 -3.52 12.86 -10.91
N ALA A 27 -4.59 12.28 -11.45
CA ALA A 27 -4.66 11.83 -12.84
C ALA A 27 -4.39 12.96 -13.87
N GLU A 28 -4.83 14.19 -13.57
CA GLU A 28 -4.57 15.35 -14.43
C GLU A 28 -3.12 15.83 -14.33
N VAL A 29 -2.55 15.80 -13.13
CA VAL A 29 -1.13 16.10 -12.89
C VAL A 29 -0.25 15.16 -13.71
N LEU A 30 -0.55 13.86 -13.67
CA LEU A 30 0.12 12.84 -14.47
C LEU A 30 0.00 13.11 -15.98
N LYS A 31 -1.17 13.52 -16.45
CA LYS A 31 -1.38 13.88 -17.87
C LYS A 31 -0.52 15.07 -18.27
N LYS A 32 -0.45 16.12 -17.44
CA LYS A 32 0.38 17.31 -17.67
C LYS A 32 1.87 16.98 -17.67
N ALA A 33 2.34 16.19 -16.70
CA ALA A 33 3.72 15.75 -16.60
C ALA A 33 4.19 15.01 -17.86
N ARG A 34 3.36 14.10 -18.39
CA ARG A 34 3.64 13.42 -19.66
C ARG A 34 3.66 14.37 -20.85
N ALA A 35 2.70 15.29 -20.93
CA ALA A 35 2.63 16.26 -22.02
C ALA A 35 3.84 17.20 -22.06
N GLU A 36 4.34 17.60 -20.89
CA GLU A 36 5.51 18.49 -20.77
C GLU A 36 6.85 17.74 -20.76
N SER A 37 6.85 16.41 -20.70
CA SER A 37 8.05 15.59 -20.47
C SER A 37 8.87 16.05 -19.24
N LYS A 38 8.17 16.47 -18.18
CA LYS A 38 8.77 16.91 -16.92
C LYS A 38 8.37 15.98 -15.77
N PRO A 39 9.28 15.71 -14.82
CA PRO A 39 8.91 15.04 -13.58
C PRO A 39 7.96 15.90 -12.75
N ILE A 40 7.18 15.25 -11.89
CA ILE A 40 6.30 15.89 -10.92
C ILE A 40 7.12 16.16 -9.66
N MET A 41 7.05 17.38 -9.13
CA MET A 41 7.50 17.70 -7.78
C MET A 41 6.26 17.80 -6.90
N LEU A 42 6.00 16.76 -6.13
CA LEU A 42 4.83 16.63 -5.27
C LEU A 42 5.23 16.99 -3.83
N ASP A 43 4.82 18.17 -3.40
CA ASP A 43 4.92 18.61 -2.01
C ASP A 43 3.75 18.01 -1.21
N VAL A 44 4.07 17.09 -0.30
CA VAL A 44 3.10 16.44 0.58
C VAL A 44 3.19 17.09 1.97
N VAL A 45 2.09 17.72 2.37
CA VAL A 45 2.03 18.59 3.56
C VAL A 45 0.87 18.21 4.48
N ALA A 46 0.80 18.87 5.62
CA ALA A 46 -0.36 18.90 6.52
C ALA A 46 -0.58 20.33 7.04
N GLU A 47 -1.81 20.74 7.31
CA GLU A 47 -2.14 22.11 7.71
C GLU A 47 -1.42 22.59 9.00
N TRP A 48 -1.20 21.67 9.93
CA TRP A 48 -0.54 21.93 11.20
C TRP A 48 1.00 21.90 11.09
N CYS A 49 1.56 21.53 9.94
CA CYS A 49 3.00 21.38 9.76
C CYS A 49 3.74 22.73 9.77
N GLY A 50 4.37 23.05 10.90
CA GLY A 50 5.21 24.26 11.05
C GLY A 50 6.37 24.35 10.05
N PRO A 51 7.21 23.31 9.90
CA PRO A 51 8.31 23.33 8.95
C PRO A 51 7.87 23.46 7.47
N CYS A 52 6.68 22.98 7.11
CA CYS A 52 6.11 23.19 5.78
C CYS A 52 5.84 24.68 5.52
N LYS A 53 5.21 25.37 6.49
CA LYS A 53 4.97 26.82 6.44
C LYS A 53 6.27 27.62 6.41
N LEU A 54 7.34 27.11 7.03
CA LEU A 54 8.67 27.71 6.92
C LEU A 54 9.18 27.63 5.47
N MET A 55 9.12 26.44 4.85
CA MET A 55 9.51 26.28 3.45
C MET A 55 8.69 27.16 2.50
N ASP A 56 7.39 27.35 2.74
CA ASP A 56 6.56 28.27 1.94
C ASP A 56 7.08 29.71 1.96
N ARG A 57 7.55 30.18 3.13
CA ARG A 57 8.00 31.56 3.34
C ARG A 57 9.46 31.80 2.95
N THR A 58 10.25 30.74 2.79
CA THR A 58 11.68 30.83 2.49
C THR A 58 11.98 30.18 1.15
N THR A 59 11.90 28.86 1.09
CA THR A 59 12.31 28.02 -0.04
C THR A 59 11.40 28.14 -1.25
N PHE A 60 10.08 28.01 -1.08
CA PHE A 60 9.15 28.07 -2.21
C PHE A 60 8.81 29.50 -2.64
N SER A 61 9.24 30.51 -1.89
CA SER A 61 9.22 31.92 -2.28
C SER A 61 10.56 32.46 -2.81
N ASP A 62 11.62 31.64 -2.80
CA ASP A 62 12.93 32.05 -3.31
C ASP A 62 12.90 32.12 -4.85
N PRO A 63 13.30 33.26 -5.46
CA PRO A 63 13.24 33.42 -6.91
C PRO A 63 13.99 32.35 -7.71
N ALA A 64 15.13 31.84 -7.21
CA ALA A 64 15.90 30.83 -7.90
C ALA A 64 15.21 29.45 -7.84
N VAL A 65 14.55 29.12 -6.72
CA VAL A 65 13.73 27.91 -6.61
C VAL A 65 12.50 28.00 -7.51
N VAL A 66 11.82 29.16 -7.54
CA VAL A 66 10.63 29.38 -8.38
C VAL A 66 10.97 29.23 -9.87
N GLU A 67 12.04 29.87 -10.33
CA GLU A 67 12.45 29.79 -11.73
C GLU A 67 12.95 28.39 -12.11
N TRP A 68 13.66 27.71 -11.21
CA TRP A 68 14.02 26.31 -11.42
C TRP A 68 12.77 25.42 -11.53
N ALA A 69 11.81 25.59 -10.63
CA ALA A 69 10.60 24.76 -10.58
C ALA A 69 9.75 24.90 -11.86
N LYS A 70 9.53 26.14 -12.33
CA LYS A 70 8.79 26.40 -13.59
C LYS A 70 9.43 25.70 -14.79
N LYS A 71 10.77 25.68 -14.85
CA LYS A 71 11.53 25.11 -15.97
C LYS A 71 11.64 23.60 -15.90
N SER A 72 11.77 23.03 -14.71
CA SER A 72 12.30 21.67 -14.55
C SER A 72 11.24 20.64 -14.12
N VAL A 73 10.14 21.05 -13.50
CA VAL A 73 9.16 20.13 -12.92
C VAL A 73 7.72 20.57 -13.20
N VAL A 74 6.76 19.71 -12.86
CA VAL A 74 5.36 20.05 -12.63
C VAL A 74 5.14 20.19 -11.11
N PRO A 75 5.14 21.42 -10.54
CA PRO A 75 4.94 21.62 -9.10
C PRO A 75 3.51 21.28 -8.72
N THR A 76 3.34 20.38 -7.77
CA THR A 76 2.04 19.87 -7.31
C THR A 76 2.03 19.80 -5.80
N ARG A 77 0.90 20.09 -5.16
CA ARG A 77 0.77 19.99 -3.71
C ARG A 77 -0.49 19.26 -3.30
N PHE A 78 -0.35 18.38 -2.31
CA PHE A 78 -1.47 17.68 -1.67
C PHE A 78 -1.31 17.69 -0.15
N ASP A 79 -2.43 17.91 0.53
CA ASP A 79 -2.53 17.68 1.97
C ASP A 79 -2.75 16.18 2.24
N ALA A 80 -1.83 15.57 2.98
CA ALA A 80 -1.85 14.15 3.31
C ALA A 80 -3.05 13.72 4.16
N GLU A 81 -3.77 14.65 4.78
CA GLU A 81 -4.91 14.36 5.65
C GLU A 81 -6.26 14.59 4.96
N LYS A 82 -6.25 15.13 3.73
CA LYS A 82 -7.47 15.50 3.00
C LYS A 82 -7.57 14.87 1.62
N GLY A 83 -8.81 14.66 1.19
CA GLY A 83 -9.15 14.24 -0.18
C GLY A 83 -8.30 13.08 -0.72
N GLU A 84 -7.80 13.24 -1.94
CA GLU A 84 -6.91 12.27 -2.60
C GLU A 84 -5.51 12.20 -1.95
N GLY A 85 -5.09 13.24 -1.23
CA GLY A 85 -3.79 13.30 -0.56
C GLY A 85 -3.60 12.20 0.49
N ARG A 86 -4.67 11.75 1.17
CA ARG A 86 -4.62 10.57 2.06
C ARG A 86 -4.18 9.31 1.32
N LYS A 87 -4.70 9.10 0.12
CA LYS A 87 -4.36 7.94 -0.72
C LYS A 87 -2.94 8.05 -1.26
N LEU A 88 -2.52 9.25 -1.67
CA LEU A 88 -1.15 9.48 -2.15
C LEU A 88 -0.12 9.31 -1.02
N ALA A 89 -0.37 9.87 0.17
CA ALA A 89 0.48 9.70 1.34
C ALA A 89 0.65 8.22 1.70
N SER A 90 -0.44 7.45 1.69
CA SER A 90 -0.38 5.99 1.88
C SER A 90 0.40 5.31 0.76
N ARG A 91 0.12 5.62 -0.51
CA ARG A 91 0.76 5.01 -1.68
C ARG A 91 2.28 5.19 -1.67
N TYR A 92 2.77 6.38 -1.34
CA TYR A 92 4.21 6.69 -1.32
C TYR A 92 4.84 6.53 0.06
N ALA A 93 4.14 5.91 1.02
CA ALA A 93 4.59 5.71 2.39
C ALA A 93 5.17 7.00 3.01
N VAL A 94 4.44 8.12 2.89
CA VAL A 94 4.81 9.39 3.52
C VAL A 94 4.51 9.29 5.01
N ARG A 95 5.55 9.38 5.84
CA ARG A 95 5.47 9.21 7.30
C ARG A 95 5.85 10.45 8.10
N SER A 96 6.35 11.48 7.44
CA SER A 96 6.79 12.73 8.06
C SER A 96 6.61 13.90 7.10
N PHE A 97 6.51 15.10 7.67
CA PHE A 97 6.34 16.33 6.90
C PHE A 97 7.43 17.36 7.23
N PRO A 98 7.84 18.18 6.25
CA PRO A 98 7.49 18.08 4.83
C PRO A 98 8.15 16.85 4.18
N THR A 99 7.49 16.29 3.18
CA THR A 99 8.10 15.33 2.24
C THR A 99 7.82 15.81 0.84
N VAL A 100 8.89 16.03 0.05
CA VAL A 100 8.78 16.42 -1.35
C VAL A 100 9.18 15.22 -2.21
N LEU A 101 8.20 14.63 -2.88
CA LEU A 101 8.39 13.49 -3.77
C LEU A 101 8.69 13.98 -5.19
N PHE A 102 9.62 13.32 -5.87
CA PHE A 102 9.86 13.51 -7.30
C PHE A 102 9.39 12.28 -8.04
N LEU A 103 8.42 12.44 -8.94
CA LEU A 103 7.78 11.34 -9.64
C LEU A 103 7.97 11.46 -11.16
N ASP A 104 8.04 10.32 -11.85
CA ASP A 104 7.99 10.30 -13.31
C ASP A 104 6.57 10.57 -13.84
N GLY A 105 6.41 10.70 -15.16
CA GLY A 105 5.10 10.90 -15.80
C GLY A 105 4.11 9.73 -15.66
N LYS A 106 4.54 8.58 -15.09
CA LYS A 106 3.69 7.42 -14.76
C LYS A 106 3.34 7.40 -13.27
N GLY A 107 3.90 8.31 -12.47
CA GLY A 107 3.72 8.36 -11.02
C GLY A 107 4.58 7.36 -10.26
N ASN A 108 5.65 6.82 -10.86
CA ASN A 108 6.65 6.09 -10.11
C ASN A 108 7.57 7.10 -9.43
N GLU A 109 8.01 6.77 -8.22
CA GLU A 109 8.96 7.62 -7.51
C GLU A 109 10.34 7.53 -8.14
N ILE A 110 10.92 8.69 -8.44
CA ILE A 110 12.32 8.85 -8.82
C ILE A 110 13.14 8.88 -7.52
N ASP A 111 12.85 9.85 -6.66
CA ASP A 111 13.44 10.00 -5.33
C ASP A 111 12.60 10.97 -4.47
N ARG A 112 13.05 11.29 -3.27
CA ARG A 112 12.39 12.23 -2.36
C ARG A 112 13.37 13.07 -1.54
N LEU A 113 12.89 14.21 -1.08
CA LEU A 113 13.52 15.02 -0.04
C LEU A 113 12.66 14.95 1.23
N LEU A 114 13.31 14.77 2.37
CA LEU A 114 12.67 14.61 3.68
C LEU A 114 13.04 15.80 4.57
N GLY A 115 12.05 16.41 5.21
CA GLY A 115 12.26 17.55 6.08
C GLY A 115 12.46 18.86 5.32
N ALA A 116 12.60 19.94 6.10
CA ALA A 116 12.75 21.28 5.53
C ALA A 116 14.17 21.50 5.01
N HIS A 117 14.28 22.01 3.79
CA HIS A 117 15.55 22.38 3.17
C HIS A 117 15.57 23.89 2.88
N PRO A 118 16.70 24.59 3.10
CA PRO A 118 16.88 25.96 2.63
C PRO A 118 16.88 26.04 1.09
N PRO A 119 16.67 27.23 0.50
CA PRO A 119 16.51 27.39 -0.95
C PRO A 119 17.62 26.78 -1.81
N GLU A 120 18.88 26.99 -1.42
CA GLU A 120 20.04 26.50 -2.17
C GLU A 120 20.09 24.97 -2.21
N ASP A 121 20.01 24.34 -1.04
CA ASP A 121 20.00 22.88 -0.88
C ASP A 121 18.81 22.26 -1.62
N PHE A 122 17.62 22.84 -1.47
CA PHE A 122 16.42 22.33 -2.13
C PHE A 122 16.59 22.33 -3.65
N ARG A 123 17.08 23.43 -4.22
CA ARG A 123 17.34 23.55 -5.66
C ARG A 123 18.45 22.60 -6.12
N LEU A 124 19.52 22.44 -5.34
CA LEU A 124 20.62 21.54 -5.66
C LEU A 124 20.15 20.08 -5.67
N TYR A 125 19.55 19.61 -4.57
CA TYR A 125 19.13 18.22 -4.44
C TYR A 125 17.96 17.89 -5.37
N GLY A 126 16.97 18.78 -5.47
CA GLY A 126 15.90 18.65 -6.45
C GLY A 126 16.46 18.58 -7.88
N GLY A 127 17.42 19.44 -8.21
CA GLY A 127 18.15 19.44 -9.48
C GLY A 127 18.87 18.12 -9.78
N GLN A 128 19.54 17.55 -8.77
CA GLN A 128 20.18 16.24 -8.89
C GLN A 128 19.16 15.12 -9.14
N ILE A 129 18.04 15.12 -8.42
CA ILE A 129 16.99 14.12 -8.60
C ILE A 129 16.41 14.17 -10.01
N VAL A 130 16.01 15.36 -10.50
CA VAL A 130 15.39 15.50 -11.83
C VAL A 130 16.37 15.21 -12.97
N THR A 131 17.68 15.28 -12.72
CA THR A 131 18.73 14.94 -13.70
C THR A 131 19.28 13.52 -13.52
N GLY A 132 18.71 12.71 -12.62
CA GLY A 132 19.12 11.32 -12.39
C GLY A 132 20.47 11.16 -11.67
N LYS A 133 20.94 12.21 -10.99
CA LYS A 133 22.21 12.28 -10.26
C LYS A 133 22.01 12.33 -8.75
N SER A 134 20.88 11.84 -8.25
CA SER A 134 20.69 11.72 -6.80
C SER A 134 21.58 10.63 -6.23
N ARG A 135 21.89 10.71 -4.93
CA ARG A 135 22.68 9.68 -4.24
C ARG A 135 22.08 8.28 -4.40
N LEU A 136 20.75 8.16 -4.37
CA LEU A 136 20.07 6.89 -4.59
C LEU A 136 20.25 6.40 -6.03
N ALA A 137 20.07 7.28 -7.02
CA ALA A 137 20.23 6.92 -8.43
C ALA A 137 21.66 6.47 -8.75
N GLU A 138 22.66 7.22 -8.28
CA GLU A 138 24.07 6.87 -8.43
C GLU A 138 24.43 5.58 -7.70
N GLY A 139 23.90 5.40 -6.49
CA GLY A 139 24.06 4.20 -5.68
C GLY A 139 23.53 2.94 -6.37
N LEU A 140 22.30 3.00 -6.89
CA LEU A 140 21.68 1.91 -7.65
C LEU A 140 22.43 1.66 -8.98
N ALA A 141 22.90 2.71 -9.65
CA ALA A 141 23.69 2.58 -10.86
C ALA A 141 25.04 1.91 -10.60
N LYS A 142 25.69 2.22 -9.47
CA LYS A 142 26.91 1.54 -9.02
C LYS A 142 26.63 0.07 -8.74
N LEU A 143 25.59 -0.22 -7.95
CA LEU A 143 25.21 -1.60 -7.61
C LEU A 143 24.90 -2.45 -8.86
N LYS A 144 24.33 -1.84 -9.89
CA LYS A 144 24.07 -2.51 -11.17
C LYS A 144 25.37 -2.87 -11.92
N LYS A 145 26.41 -2.04 -11.81
CA LYS A 145 27.72 -2.29 -12.44
C LYS A 145 28.55 -3.29 -11.64
N GLU A 146 28.53 -3.17 -10.33
CA GLU A 146 29.31 -3.96 -9.39
C GLU A 146 28.40 -4.41 -8.25
N TRP A 147 28.09 -5.71 -8.24
CA TRP A 147 27.17 -6.28 -7.27
C TRP A 147 27.85 -6.46 -5.91
N ASN A 148 27.17 -6.02 -4.86
CA ASN A 148 27.57 -6.24 -3.48
C ASN A 148 26.29 -6.57 -2.67
N PRO A 149 26.18 -7.77 -2.07
CA PRO A 149 24.97 -8.21 -1.37
C PRO A 149 24.55 -7.29 -0.21
N GLU A 150 25.49 -6.89 0.65
CA GLU A 150 25.20 -6.01 1.80
C GLU A 150 24.61 -4.67 1.35
N THR A 151 25.22 -4.08 0.31
CA THR A 151 24.73 -2.83 -0.30
C THR A 151 23.36 -3.03 -0.95
N ALA A 152 23.12 -4.18 -1.60
CA ALA A 152 21.84 -4.52 -2.20
C ALA A 152 20.73 -4.64 -1.15
N VAL A 153 21.00 -5.32 -0.02
CA VAL A 153 20.09 -5.44 1.12
C VAL A 153 19.76 -4.05 1.68
N ALA A 154 20.77 -3.19 1.87
CA ALA A 154 20.57 -1.83 2.36
C ALA A 154 19.65 -1.00 1.43
N TYR A 155 19.89 -1.07 0.11
CA TYR A 155 19.02 -0.39 -0.86
C TYR A 155 17.62 -1.00 -0.93
N ALA A 156 17.49 -2.33 -0.93
CA ALA A 156 16.20 -3.01 -0.93
C ALA A 156 15.36 -2.61 0.30
N THR A 157 15.99 -2.55 1.48
CA THR A 157 15.35 -2.11 2.72
C THR A 157 14.90 -0.64 2.64
N SER A 158 15.79 0.26 2.18
CA SER A 158 15.46 1.68 2.03
C SER A 158 14.32 1.90 1.02
N LEU A 159 14.30 1.15 -0.09
CA LEU A 159 13.26 1.23 -1.11
C LEU A 159 11.93 0.62 -0.63
N ALA A 160 11.97 -0.46 0.17
CA ALA A 160 10.78 -1.07 0.74
C ALA A 160 10.06 -0.11 1.71
N GLN A 161 10.82 0.64 2.51
CA GLN A 161 10.26 1.69 3.38
C GLN A 161 9.54 2.82 2.61
N ARG A 162 9.87 2.99 1.32
CA ARG A 162 9.25 3.95 0.39
C ARG A 162 8.06 3.36 -0.37
N ASN A 163 7.69 2.10 -0.11
CA ASN A 163 6.73 1.32 -0.89
C ASN A 163 7.13 1.19 -2.38
N ASP A 164 8.43 1.19 -2.70
CA ASP A 164 8.92 1.13 -4.08
C ASP A 164 9.11 -0.31 -4.58
N LEU A 165 7.98 -0.98 -4.80
CA LEU A 165 7.99 -2.37 -5.25
C LEU A 165 8.76 -2.56 -6.58
N ALA A 166 8.67 -1.59 -7.48
CA ALA A 166 9.29 -1.67 -8.80
C ALA A 166 10.82 -1.80 -8.72
N ARG A 167 11.47 -1.09 -7.78
CA ARG A 167 12.92 -1.17 -7.57
C ARG A 167 13.31 -2.23 -6.54
N VAL A 168 12.48 -2.51 -5.54
CA VAL A 168 12.75 -3.58 -4.55
C VAL A 168 12.77 -4.95 -5.22
N ARG A 169 11.77 -5.27 -6.04
CA ARG A 169 11.58 -6.61 -6.59
C ARG A 169 12.82 -7.20 -7.28
N PRO A 170 13.45 -6.54 -8.27
CA PRO A 170 14.61 -7.11 -8.94
C PRO A 170 15.82 -7.28 -8.00
N LEU A 171 15.98 -6.42 -7.00
CA LEU A 171 17.04 -6.56 -5.99
C LEU A 171 16.75 -7.76 -5.08
N ALA A 172 15.54 -7.84 -4.53
CA ALA A 172 15.14 -8.90 -3.62
C ALA A 172 15.21 -10.29 -4.28
N LEU A 173 14.73 -10.43 -5.52
CA LEU A 173 14.81 -11.69 -6.24
C LEU A 173 16.26 -12.12 -6.47
N ARG A 174 17.18 -11.18 -6.75
CA ARG A 174 18.60 -11.50 -6.90
C ARG A 174 19.24 -11.86 -5.56
N ILE A 175 18.97 -11.11 -4.50
CA ILE A 175 19.46 -11.39 -3.15
C ILE A 175 19.04 -12.81 -2.70
N VAL A 176 17.77 -13.17 -2.90
CA VAL A 176 17.25 -14.51 -2.59
C VAL A 176 17.84 -15.59 -3.52
N GLY A 177 18.06 -15.26 -4.79
CA GLY A 177 18.68 -16.18 -5.75
C GLY A 177 20.15 -16.48 -5.45
N ASP A 178 20.90 -15.51 -4.92
CA ASP A 178 22.32 -15.64 -4.56
C ASP A 178 22.52 -16.45 -3.25
N ASP A 179 21.46 -16.62 -2.44
CA ASP A 179 21.47 -17.39 -1.17
C ASP A 179 20.31 -18.42 -1.15
N PRO A 180 20.42 -19.51 -1.96
CA PRO A 180 19.35 -20.48 -2.18
C PRO A 180 19.04 -21.38 -0.97
N ASP A 181 19.81 -21.25 0.10
CA ASP A 181 19.62 -21.96 1.36
C ASP A 181 19.17 -21.02 2.50
N LEU A 182 18.98 -19.72 2.21
CA LEU A 182 18.63 -18.67 3.17
C LEU A 182 19.56 -18.67 4.40
N THR A 183 20.86 -18.85 4.14
CA THR A 183 21.90 -18.95 5.16
C THR A 183 22.12 -17.63 5.90
N HIS A 184 21.79 -16.50 5.27
CA HIS A 184 21.91 -15.18 5.87
C HIS A 184 20.55 -14.64 6.32
N GLY A 185 20.48 -14.16 7.57
CA GLY A 185 19.25 -13.58 8.12
C GLY A 185 18.71 -12.41 7.30
N GLU A 186 19.61 -11.58 6.75
CA GLU A 186 19.25 -10.45 5.89
C GLU A 186 18.60 -10.86 4.57
N THR A 187 18.95 -12.04 4.02
CA THR A 187 18.28 -12.62 2.85
C THR A 187 16.83 -12.94 3.19
N LEU A 188 16.59 -13.59 4.34
CA LEU A 188 15.24 -13.91 4.80
C LEU A 188 14.42 -12.64 5.11
N ASP A 189 15.06 -11.62 5.69
CA ASP A 189 14.44 -10.30 5.90
C ASP A 189 14.03 -9.67 4.56
N THR A 190 14.92 -9.68 3.59
CA THR A 190 14.67 -9.13 2.24
C THR A 190 13.58 -9.91 1.51
N PHE A 191 13.58 -11.25 1.63
CA PHE A 191 12.53 -12.09 1.07
C PHE A 191 11.17 -11.76 1.69
N PHE A 192 11.11 -11.65 3.02
CA PHE A 192 9.89 -11.26 3.71
C PHE A 192 9.41 -9.86 3.33
N LEU A 193 10.32 -8.90 3.19
CA LEU A 193 9.99 -7.55 2.72
C LEU A 193 9.37 -7.59 1.33
N LEU A 194 9.92 -8.39 0.41
CA LEU A 194 9.33 -8.58 -0.92
C LEU A 194 7.90 -9.12 -0.84
N VAL A 195 7.68 -10.20 -0.07
CA VAL A 195 6.36 -10.80 0.10
C VAL A 195 5.37 -9.81 0.70
N ALA A 196 5.75 -9.14 1.79
CA ALA A 196 4.89 -8.16 2.46
C ALA A 196 4.55 -6.98 1.55
N LEU A 197 5.52 -6.50 0.76
CA LEU A 197 5.33 -5.39 -0.16
C LEU A 197 4.44 -5.76 -1.33
N GLU A 198 4.60 -6.96 -1.89
CA GLU A 198 3.72 -7.47 -2.94
C GLU A 198 2.29 -7.70 -2.43
N ASP A 199 2.13 -8.27 -1.24
CA ASP A 199 0.81 -8.50 -0.64
C ASP A 199 0.10 -7.17 -0.35
N TYR A 200 0.82 -6.20 0.24
CA TYR A 200 0.29 -4.86 0.49
C TYR A 200 -0.18 -4.15 -0.78
N ASN A 201 0.53 -4.34 -1.89
CA ASN A 201 0.17 -3.76 -3.18
C ASN A 201 -0.81 -4.62 -3.98
N GLU A 202 -1.31 -5.73 -3.42
CA GLU A 202 -2.18 -6.71 -4.08
C GLU A 202 -1.60 -7.24 -5.40
N LYS A 203 -0.27 -7.42 -5.44
CA LYS A 203 0.52 -7.77 -6.64
C LYS A 203 1.50 -8.92 -6.38
N VAL A 204 1.10 -9.88 -5.54
CA VAL A 204 1.89 -11.10 -5.32
C VAL A 204 2.05 -11.83 -6.64
N SER A 205 3.30 -12.02 -7.03
CA SER A 205 3.62 -12.60 -8.33
C SER A 205 3.76 -14.11 -8.31
N PRO A 206 3.73 -14.76 -9.50
CA PRO A 206 3.98 -16.18 -9.60
C PRO A 206 5.32 -16.60 -8.99
N GLU A 207 6.38 -15.87 -9.33
CA GLU A 207 7.74 -16.16 -8.86
C GLU A 207 7.82 -16.06 -7.33
N THR A 208 7.23 -15.02 -6.74
CA THR A 208 7.19 -14.87 -5.27
C THR A 208 6.39 -16.00 -4.61
N THR A 209 5.28 -16.41 -5.22
CA THR A 209 4.48 -17.54 -4.71
C THR A 209 5.31 -18.84 -4.72
N ASP A 210 6.04 -19.08 -5.81
CA ASP A 210 6.88 -20.29 -5.97
C ASP A 210 8.07 -20.27 -4.99
N LEU A 211 8.67 -19.09 -4.75
CA LEU A 211 9.68 -18.89 -3.71
C LEU A 211 9.12 -19.18 -2.32
N ILE A 212 7.91 -18.68 -2.00
CA ILE A 212 7.27 -19.00 -0.70
C ILE A 212 7.06 -20.51 -0.58
N SER A 213 6.52 -21.16 -1.61
CA SER A 213 6.33 -22.62 -1.60
C SER A 213 7.63 -23.38 -1.38
N THR A 214 8.75 -22.88 -1.92
CA THR A 214 10.07 -23.50 -1.82
C THR A 214 10.68 -23.33 -0.43
N TYR A 215 10.59 -22.12 0.13
CA TYR A 215 11.32 -21.74 1.34
C TYR A 215 10.52 -21.88 2.62
N LEU A 216 9.20 -21.78 2.58
CA LEU A 216 8.36 -21.85 3.76
C LEU A 216 8.60 -23.11 4.62
N PRO A 217 8.81 -24.32 4.06
CA PRO A 217 9.15 -25.51 4.86
C PRO A 217 10.51 -25.43 5.58
N ARG A 218 11.40 -24.52 5.15
CA ARG A 218 12.76 -24.34 5.69
C ARG A 218 12.83 -23.26 6.77
N ILE A 219 11.82 -22.39 6.85
CA ILE A 219 11.78 -21.30 7.84
C ILE A 219 11.52 -21.89 9.24
N PRO A 220 12.29 -21.51 10.28
CA PRO A 220 12.08 -21.99 11.64
C PRO A 220 10.66 -21.72 12.14
N ALA A 221 10.05 -22.69 12.85
CA ALA A 221 8.69 -22.55 13.38
C ALA A 221 8.52 -21.43 14.42
N SER A 222 9.61 -21.01 15.08
CA SER A 222 9.61 -19.85 15.97
C SER A 222 9.46 -18.52 15.23
N ASP A 223 9.74 -18.50 13.93
CA ASP A 223 9.70 -17.30 13.12
C ASP A 223 8.26 -16.97 12.70
N GLN A 224 7.73 -15.91 13.31
CA GLN A 224 6.35 -15.47 13.10
C GLN A 224 6.07 -15.07 11.64
N ARG A 225 7.10 -14.77 10.84
CA ARG A 225 6.97 -14.43 9.42
C ARG A 225 6.48 -15.59 8.58
N ALA A 226 6.79 -16.82 8.98
CA ALA A 226 6.38 -18.03 8.27
C ALA A 226 4.85 -18.13 8.17
N GLY A 227 4.15 -17.76 9.25
CA GLY A 227 2.69 -17.73 9.28
C GLY A 227 2.08 -16.76 8.26
N MET A 228 2.66 -15.54 8.16
CA MET A 228 2.22 -14.55 7.17
C MET A 228 2.44 -15.06 5.75
N MET A 229 3.63 -15.59 5.45
CA MET A 229 3.93 -16.18 4.15
C MET A 229 3.00 -17.35 3.82
N ALA A 230 2.63 -18.19 4.79
CA ALA A 230 1.66 -19.26 4.61
C ALA A 230 0.27 -18.74 4.23
N VAL A 231 -0.19 -17.63 4.84
CA VAL A 231 -1.44 -16.96 4.47
C VAL A 231 -1.41 -16.49 3.03
N VAL A 232 -0.31 -15.82 2.63
CA VAL A 232 -0.13 -15.32 1.25
C VAL A 232 -0.11 -16.48 0.26
N LEU A 233 0.68 -17.54 0.52
CA LEU A 233 0.75 -18.72 -0.33
C LEU A 233 -0.62 -19.39 -0.50
N ALA A 234 -1.34 -19.62 0.60
CA ALA A 234 -2.67 -20.23 0.57
C ALA A 234 -3.67 -19.40 -0.25
N ARG A 235 -3.62 -18.06 -0.10
CA ARG A 235 -4.46 -17.13 -0.85
C ARG A 235 -4.18 -17.18 -2.34
N GLU A 236 -2.90 -17.15 -2.74
CA GLU A 236 -2.52 -17.18 -4.15
C GLU A 236 -2.80 -18.53 -4.81
N LEU A 237 -2.50 -19.66 -4.15
CA LEU A 237 -2.87 -20.99 -4.64
C LEU A 237 -4.38 -21.12 -4.80
N GLY A 238 -5.15 -20.62 -3.82
CA GLY A 238 -6.61 -20.56 -3.91
C GLY A 238 -7.14 -19.69 -5.05
N ARG A 239 -6.44 -18.60 -5.41
CA ARG A 239 -6.77 -17.78 -6.58
C ARG A 239 -6.51 -18.49 -7.90
N ARG A 240 -5.49 -19.35 -7.96
CA ARG A 240 -5.17 -20.21 -9.12
C ARG A 240 -6.10 -21.41 -9.28
N GLY A 241 -6.87 -21.74 -8.23
CA GLY A 241 -7.75 -22.91 -8.21
C GLY A 241 -7.09 -24.17 -7.64
N ASP A 242 -5.85 -24.07 -7.14
CA ASP A 242 -5.08 -25.18 -6.57
C ASP A 242 -5.50 -25.46 -5.12
N VAL A 243 -6.77 -25.84 -4.90
CA VAL A 243 -7.36 -25.98 -3.56
C VAL A 243 -6.60 -27.01 -2.70
N ALA A 244 -6.09 -28.08 -3.31
CA ALA A 244 -5.32 -29.10 -2.59
C ALA A 244 -4.01 -28.54 -2.04
N GLU A 245 -3.28 -27.77 -2.83
CA GLU A 245 -2.03 -27.13 -2.39
C GLU A 245 -2.32 -25.98 -1.41
N ALA A 246 -3.39 -25.22 -1.61
CA ALA A 246 -3.83 -24.22 -0.64
C ALA A 246 -4.12 -24.84 0.73
N ARG A 247 -4.78 -26.01 0.79
CA ARG A 247 -4.98 -26.76 2.04
C ARG A 247 -3.68 -27.22 2.68
N LYS A 248 -2.72 -27.70 1.89
CA LYS A 248 -1.39 -28.08 2.40
C LYS A 248 -0.65 -26.88 3.00
N ALA A 249 -0.67 -25.74 2.32
CA ALA A 249 -0.11 -24.49 2.82
C ALA A 249 -0.77 -24.05 4.14
N VAL A 250 -2.10 -24.21 4.24
CA VAL A 250 -2.87 -23.89 5.46
C VAL A 250 -2.53 -24.84 6.61
N ALA A 251 -2.48 -26.14 6.37
CA ALA A 251 -2.08 -27.12 7.38
C ALA A 251 -0.66 -26.85 7.90
N MET A 252 0.28 -26.53 7.02
CA MET A 252 1.63 -26.14 7.40
C MET A 252 1.61 -24.83 8.21
N GLY A 253 0.90 -23.80 7.74
CA GLY A 253 0.76 -22.53 8.44
C GLY A 253 0.19 -22.69 9.85
N LEU A 254 -0.86 -23.49 10.01
CA LEU A 254 -1.48 -23.75 11.32
C LEU A 254 -0.52 -24.49 12.27
N LYS A 255 0.32 -25.39 11.75
CA LYS A 255 1.37 -26.05 12.54
C LYS A 255 2.43 -25.06 13.03
N LEU A 256 2.75 -24.05 12.22
CA LEU A 256 3.76 -23.03 12.53
C LEU A 256 3.22 -21.98 13.51
N THR A 257 2.02 -21.47 13.27
CA THR A 257 1.46 -20.36 14.07
C THR A 257 0.72 -20.81 15.32
N GLY A 258 0.24 -22.06 15.33
CA GLY A 258 -0.77 -22.51 16.29
C GLY A 258 -2.12 -21.81 16.11
N GLU A 259 -3.14 -22.32 16.82
CA GLU A 259 -4.50 -21.73 16.79
C GLU A 259 -4.67 -20.54 17.75
N SER A 260 -3.68 -20.24 18.60
CA SER A 260 -3.68 -19.03 19.43
C SER A 260 -3.37 -17.75 18.65
N SER A 261 -2.99 -17.86 17.37
CA SER A 261 -2.60 -16.74 16.52
C SER A 261 -3.76 -16.26 15.64
N LEU A 262 -3.88 -14.93 15.47
CA LEU A 262 -4.81 -14.35 14.49
C LEU A 262 -4.49 -14.77 13.05
N LEU A 263 -3.25 -15.18 12.76
CA LEU A 263 -2.89 -15.73 11.45
C LEU A 263 -3.63 -17.04 11.15
N ALA A 264 -3.98 -17.84 12.18
CA ALA A 264 -4.79 -19.05 11.99
C ALA A 264 -6.19 -18.72 11.45
N VAL A 265 -6.77 -17.59 11.88
CA VAL A 265 -8.06 -17.10 11.37
C VAL A 265 -7.94 -16.76 9.87
N ASP A 266 -6.85 -16.11 9.47
CA ASP A 266 -6.63 -15.71 8.08
C ASP A 266 -6.27 -16.90 7.18
N LEU A 267 -5.53 -17.89 7.70
CA LEU A 267 -5.27 -19.17 7.01
C LEU A 267 -6.58 -19.91 6.71
N LEU A 268 -7.46 -20.04 7.71
CA LEU A 268 -8.77 -20.66 7.52
C LEU A 268 -9.65 -19.86 6.54
N SER A 269 -9.62 -18.52 6.61
CA SER A 269 -10.35 -17.67 5.65
C SER A 269 -9.84 -17.85 4.21
N ALA A 270 -8.51 -17.97 4.02
CA ALA A 270 -7.90 -18.26 2.73
C ALA A 270 -8.34 -19.65 2.20
N GLN A 271 -8.31 -20.68 3.05
CA GLN A 271 -8.79 -22.02 2.69
C GLN A 271 -10.26 -22.00 2.28
N GLY A 272 -11.14 -21.41 3.10
CA GLY A 272 -12.57 -21.38 2.82
C GLY A 272 -12.89 -20.64 1.52
N THR A 273 -12.11 -19.60 1.21
CA THR A 273 -12.22 -18.86 -0.05
C THR A 273 -11.83 -19.74 -1.24
N ALA A 274 -10.74 -20.50 -1.14
CA ALA A 274 -10.32 -21.44 -2.19
C ALA A 274 -11.38 -22.53 -2.42
N GLU A 275 -11.88 -23.14 -1.34
CA GLU A 275 -12.91 -24.19 -1.38
C GLU A 275 -14.20 -23.70 -2.02
N ARG A 276 -14.68 -22.52 -1.61
CA ARG A 276 -15.90 -21.91 -2.15
C ARG A 276 -15.76 -21.61 -3.65
N LYS A 277 -14.63 -21.06 -4.08
CA LYS A 277 -14.37 -20.79 -5.50
C LYS A 277 -14.35 -22.06 -6.34
N ALA A 278 -13.91 -23.18 -5.77
CA ALA A 278 -13.95 -24.49 -6.41
C ALA A 278 -15.31 -25.21 -6.29
N GLY A 279 -16.35 -24.56 -5.77
CA GLY A 279 -17.69 -25.15 -5.60
C GLY A 279 -17.79 -26.18 -4.46
N GLN A 280 -16.77 -26.29 -3.59
CA GLN A 280 -16.75 -27.21 -2.45
C GLN A 280 -17.50 -26.60 -1.26
N ASN A 281 -18.79 -26.29 -1.46
CA ASN A 281 -19.58 -25.44 -0.57
C ASN A 281 -19.69 -25.96 0.87
N GLU A 282 -19.88 -27.27 1.07
CA GLU A 282 -19.96 -27.86 2.42
C GLU A 282 -18.63 -27.74 3.18
N ALA A 283 -17.51 -27.99 2.49
CA ALA A 283 -16.17 -27.80 3.07
C ALA A 283 -15.92 -26.34 3.42
N ALA A 284 -16.24 -25.42 2.50
CA ALA A 284 -16.11 -23.99 2.73
C ALA A 284 -16.92 -23.51 3.94
N VAL A 285 -18.17 -23.99 4.08
CA VAL A 285 -19.01 -23.69 5.25
C VAL A 285 -18.37 -24.16 6.54
N ALA A 286 -17.85 -25.39 6.59
CA ALA A 286 -17.15 -25.91 7.76
C ALA A 286 -15.91 -25.08 8.11
N THR A 287 -15.11 -24.73 7.11
CA THR A 287 -13.89 -23.94 7.25
C THR A 287 -14.18 -22.52 7.73
N PHE A 288 -15.14 -21.81 7.12
CA PHE A 288 -15.51 -20.46 7.55
C PHE A 288 -16.18 -20.43 8.93
N ARG A 289 -16.93 -21.47 9.29
CA ARG A 289 -17.50 -21.59 10.64
C ARG A 289 -16.40 -21.67 11.69
N ARG A 290 -15.37 -22.50 11.45
CA ARG A 290 -14.20 -22.58 12.31
C ARG A 290 -13.44 -21.25 12.37
N ALA A 291 -13.25 -20.58 11.23
CA ALA A 291 -12.59 -19.27 11.19
C ALA A 291 -13.34 -18.21 12.02
N ALA A 292 -14.68 -18.18 11.93
CA ALA A 292 -15.51 -17.26 12.69
C ALA A 292 -15.45 -17.56 14.20
N GLN A 293 -15.55 -18.83 14.60
CA GLN A 293 -15.43 -19.25 16.00
C GLN A 293 -14.07 -18.87 16.59
N LEU A 294 -12.99 -19.13 15.84
CA LEU A 294 -11.64 -18.80 16.27
C LEU A 294 -11.43 -17.28 16.41
N ALA A 295 -12.00 -16.49 15.49
CA ALA A 295 -11.96 -15.03 15.60
C ALA A 295 -12.68 -14.50 16.86
N GLU A 296 -13.76 -15.16 17.29
CA GLU A 296 -14.41 -14.85 18.58
C GLU A 296 -13.51 -15.23 19.76
N SER A 297 -12.98 -16.45 19.79
CA SER A 297 -12.21 -16.94 20.94
C SER A 297 -10.91 -16.16 21.16
N LEU A 298 -10.31 -15.66 20.08
CA LEU A 298 -9.12 -14.81 20.12
C LEU A 298 -9.43 -13.33 20.36
N ASN A 299 -10.70 -12.96 20.56
CA ASN A 299 -11.17 -11.59 20.71
C ASN A 299 -10.61 -10.66 19.60
N ALA A 300 -10.67 -11.12 18.35
CA ALA A 300 -10.19 -10.34 17.22
C ALA A 300 -10.93 -8.99 17.11
N ALA A 301 -10.34 -8.02 16.41
CA ALA A 301 -10.96 -6.71 16.21
C ALA A 301 -12.41 -6.86 15.67
N PRO A 302 -13.37 -6.00 16.09
CA PRO A 302 -14.77 -6.11 15.68
C PRO A 302 -14.95 -6.22 14.16
N THR A 303 -14.17 -5.45 13.39
CA THR A 303 -14.16 -5.48 11.93
C THR A 303 -13.69 -6.82 11.36
N ALA A 304 -12.68 -7.45 11.97
CA ALA A 304 -12.20 -8.77 11.57
C ALA A 304 -13.26 -9.84 11.83
N ARG A 305 -13.88 -9.83 13.02
CA ARG A 305 -14.97 -10.76 13.37
C ARG A 305 -16.19 -10.57 12.47
N ALA A 306 -16.56 -9.33 12.17
CA ALA A 306 -17.60 -9.01 11.19
C ALA A 306 -17.29 -9.62 9.82
N SER A 307 -16.06 -9.44 9.33
CA SER A 307 -15.61 -9.99 8.05
C SER A 307 -15.72 -11.53 8.01
N ARG A 308 -15.35 -12.23 9.08
CA ARG A 308 -15.47 -13.69 9.17
C ARG A 308 -16.93 -14.17 9.17
N GLN A 309 -17.83 -13.44 9.83
CA GLN A 309 -19.26 -13.75 9.76
C GLN A 309 -19.84 -13.54 8.36
N LEU A 310 -19.41 -12.49 7.65
CA LEU A 310 -19.81 -12.28 6.26
C LEU A 310 -19.23 -13.34 5.31
N ASP A 311 -18.01 -13.83 5.57
CA ASP A 311 -17.42 -14.95 4.82
C ASP A 311 -18.28 -16.22 4.98
N LEU A 312 -18.67 -16.53 6.22
CA LEU A 312 -19.55 -17.64 6.55
C LEU A 312 -20.95 -17.48 5.92
N ALA A 313 -21.54 -16.30 5.98
CA ALA A 313 -22.86 -16.01 5.39
C ALA A 313 -22.86 -16.24 3.86
N GLU A 314 -21.82 -15.79 3.17
CA GLU A 314 -21.66 -15.97 1.73
C GLU A 314 -21.52 -17.45 1.36
N ALA A 315 -20.75 -18.22 2.14
CA ALA A 315 -20.61 -19.67 1.94
C ALA A 315 -21.90 -20.45 2.22
N LEU A 316 -22.63 -20.09 3.29
CA LEU A 316 -23.93 -20.69 3.63
C LEU A 316 -24.98 -20.39 2.55
N ALA A 317 -25.01 -19.17 2.03
CA ALA A 317 -25.91 -18.79 0.93
C ALA A 317 -25.60 -19.59 -0.34
N ALA A 318 -24.30 -19.72 -0.70
CA ALA A 318 -23.86 -20.55 -1.82
C ALA A 318 -24.19 -22.04 -1.64
N ALA A 319 -24.21 -22.54 -0.41
CA ALA A 319 -24.63 -23.89 -0.05
C ALA A 319 -26.17 -24.08 0.02
N GLY A 320 -26.96 -23.04 -0.22
CA GLY A 320 -28.42 -23.09 -0.11
C GLY A 320 -28.97 -23.09 1.32
N LYS A 321 -28.13 -22.83 2.33
CA LYS A 321 -28.49 -22.80 3.76
C LYS A 321 -29.03 -21.43 4.17
N ALA A 322 -30.18 -21.05 3.58
CA ALA A 322 -30.70 -19.68 3.65
C ALA A 322 -30.90 -19.14 5.07
N THR A 323 -31.46 -19.94 5.99
CA THR A 323 -31.72 -19.52 7.37
C THR A 323 -30.43 -19.23 8.13
N GLU A 324 -29.45 -20.14 8.05
CA GLU A 324 -28.13 -19.94 8.68
C GLU A 324 -27.38 -18.75 8.05
N ALA A 325 -27.48 -18.60 6.72
CA ALA A 325 -26.85 -17.49 6.01
C ALA A 325 -27.38 -16.12 6.47
N ARG A 326 -28.70 -15.99 6.65
CA ARG A 326 -29.32 -14.77 7.16
C ARG A 326 -28.90 -14.48 8.60
N ALA A 327 -28.79 -15.50 9.45
CA ALA A 327 -28.31 -15.34 10.82
C ALA A 327 -26.86 -14.83 10.85
N ALA A 328 -25.95 -15.47 10.10
CA ALA A 328 -24.56 -15.05 10.00
C ALA A 328 -24.41 -13.64 9.40
N LEU A 329 -25.22 -13.30 8.38
CA LEU A 329 -25.26 -11.96 7.80
C LEU A 329 -25.66 -10.89 8.82
N ALA A 330 -26.70 -11.16 9.63
CA ALA A 330 -27.16 -10.24 10.66
C ALA A 330 -26.06 -9.98 11.70
N THR A 331 -25.41 -11.03 12.21
CA THR A 331 -24.27 -10.91 13.14
C THR A 331 -23.10 -10.13 12.52
N GLY A 332 -22.80 -10.37 11.24
CA GLY A 332 -21.76 -9.64 10.52
C GLY A 332 -22.05 -8.15 10.40
N LEU A 333 -23.29 -7.78 10.06
CA LEU A 333 -23.72 -6.39 9.90
C LEU A 333 -23.81 -5.63 11.22
N GLU A 334 -24.30 -6.28 12.28
CA GLU A 334 -24.34 -5.69 13.63
C GLU A 334 -22.95 -5.21 14.06
N ARG A 335 -21.92 -6.00 13.77
CA ARG A 335 -20.52 -5.71 14.13
C ARG A 335 -19.83 -4.74 13.17
N ALA A 336 -20.20 -4.76 11.89
CA ALA A 336 -19.61 -3.87 10.88
C ALA A 336 -20.19 -2.44 10.91
N GLY A 337 -21.37 -2.25 11.50
CA GLY A 337 -22.09 -0.99 11.45
C GLY A 337 -22.43 -0.58 10.02
N ASN A 338 -22.22 0.69 9.68
CA ASN A 338 -22.49 1.25 8.34
C ASN A 338 -21.26 1.23 7.42
N ALA A 339 -20.34 0.28 7.59
CA ALA A 339 -19.20 0.15 6.69
C ALA A 339 -19.67 -0.19 5.27
N ALA A 340 -19.40 0.71 4.30
CA ALA A 340 -19.80 0.54 2.90
C ALA A 340 -19.34 -0.80 2.29
N THR A 341 -18.15 -1.26 2.67
CA THR A 341 -17.62 -2.57 2.22
C THR A 341 -18.45 -3.75 2.74
N ALA A 342 -18.93 -3.70 3.98
CA ALA A 342 -19.81 -4.73 4.55
C ALA A 342 -21.19 -4.72 3.89
N LEU A 343 -21.74 -3.53 3.61
CA LEU A 343 -23.02 -3.37 2.91
C LEU A 343 -22.96 -3.86 1.46
N ALA A 344 -21.85 -3.59 0.74
CA ALA A 344 -21.63 -4.13 -0.59
C ALA A 344 -21.56 -5.68 -0.58
N ARG A 345 -20.95 -6.28 0.46
CA ARG A 345 -20.96 -7.74 0.64
C ARG A 345 -22.36 -8.27 0.93
N ALA A 346 -23.11 -7.61 1.81
CA ALA A 346 -24.49 -7.97 2.13
C ALA A 346 -25.39 -7.96 0.90
N SER A 347 -25.23 -6.98 0.00
CA SER A 347 -25.93 -6.94 -1.28
C SER A 347 -25.69 -8.21 -2.12
N ARG A 348 -24.43 -8.65 -2.24
CA ARG A 348 -24.09 -9.91 -2.95
C ARG A 348 -24.67 -11.15 -2.29
N ILE A 349 -24.64 -11.21 -0.95
CA ILE A 349 -25.23 -12.33 -0.20
C ILE A 349 -26.75 -12.38 -0.42
N ALA A 350 -27.43 -11.24 -0.40
CA ALA A 350 -28.87 -11.17 -0.66
C ALA A 350 -29.23 -11.68 -2.08
N LEU A 351 -28.39 -11.40 -3.09
CA LEU A 351 -28.56 -11.98 -4.43
C LEU A 351 -28.43 -13.51 -4.43
N LEU A 352 -27.44 -14.07 -3.71
CA LEU A 352 -27.31 -15.53 -3.55
C LEU A 352 -28.54 -16.14 -2.86
N LEU A 353 -29.14 -15.41 -1.93
CA LEU A 353 -30.38 -15.78 -1.23
C LEU A 353 -31.66 -15.55 -2.04
N LYS A 354 -31.54 -15.09 -3.30
CA LYS A 354 -32.66 -14.76 -4.19
C LYS A 354 -33.58 -13.66 -3.63
N SER A 355 -33.01 -12.71 -2.89
CA SER A 355 -33.68 -11.50 -2.36
C SER A 355 -33.18 -10.23 -3.07
N PRO A 356 -33.63 -9.91 -4.31
CA PRO A 356 -33.15 -8.75 -5.05
C PRO A 356 -33.49 -7.40 -4.37
N ASP A 357 -34.64 -7.29 -3.69
CA ASP A 357 -35.04 -6.05 -3.01
C ASP A 357 -34.14 -5.72 -1.81
N GLU A 358 -33.75 -6.75 -1.04
CA GLU A 358 -32.75 -6.61 0.03
C GLU A 358 -31.40 -6.22 -0.56
N ALA A 359 -31.01 -6.82 -1.70
CA ALA A 359 -29.76 -6.50 -2.37
C ALA A 359 -29.68 -5.03 -2.79
N VAL A 360 -30.75 -4.48 -3.37
CA VAL A 360 -30.87 -3.05 -3.73
C VAL A 360 -30.80 -2.17 -2.48
N THR A 361 -31.47 -2.58 -1.40
CA THR A 361 -31.46 -1.83 -0.13
C THR A 361 -30.04 -1.72 0.44
N TYR A 362 -29.29 -2.81 0.47
CA TYR A 362 -27.88 -2.78 0.90
C TYR A 362 -27.00 -1.96 -0.05
N ALA A 363 -27.20 -2.10 -1.37
CA ALA A 363 -26.41 -1.37 -2.37
C ALA A 363 -26.61 0.15 -2.30
N ARG A 364 -27.82 0.63 -1.97
CA ARG A 364 -28.09 2.07 -1.80
C ARG A 364 -27.49 2.67 -0.52
N ARG A 365 -27.27 1.83 0.50
CA ARG A 365 -26.68 2.25 1.77
C ARG A 365 -25.14 2.25 1.73
N ALA A 366 -24.55 1.41 0.88
CA ALA A 366 -23.12 1.34 0.63
C ALA A 366 -22.66 2.58 -0.16
#